data_AF-A0A3B9GD68-F1
#
_entry.id   AF-A0A3B9GD68-F1
#
_cell.length_a   1.000
_cell.length_b   1.000
_cell.length_c   1.000
_cell.angle_alpha   90.00
_cell.angle_beta   90.00
_cell.angle_gamma   90.00
#
_symmetry.space_group_name_H-M   'P 1'
#
loop_
_entity.id
_entity.type
_entity.pdbx_description
1 polymer ?
#
loop_
_entity_poly.entity_id
_entity_poly.type
_entity_poly.pdbx_seq_one_letter_code
_entity_poly.pdbx_strand_id
1 'polypeptide(L)'
;MINELVKDMVEAGVHYGHQTKKWNPKMKPYLMKDKGGIYIIDLIKTVQCLDKASDFLAKIAGKNKKILFVGCKRQAQDAVREAAEATGQYYVNYRWLGGTLTNLTTIRNSVKRLKYLEDIERAPEYKSMSKKELSAL
;
A
#
# COMPACT_ATOMS: atom_id res chain seq x y z
N MET A 1 1.25 -1.46 27.26
CA MET A 1 1.23 -2.07 25.90
C MET A 1 -0.15 -2.05 25.24
N ILE A 2 -1.09 -2.99 25.48
CA ILE A 2 -2.39 -2.98 24.75
C ILE A 2 -3.18 -1.69 25.01
N ASN A 3 -3.27 -1.23 26.27
CA ASN A 3 -4.02 -0.03 26.61
C ASN A 3 -3.39 1.28 26.09
N GLU A 4 -2.06 1.33 25.93
CA GLU A 4 -1.38 2.50 25.37
C GLU A 4 -1.60 2.58 23.87
N LEU A 5 -1.45 1.46 23.14
CA LEU A 5 -1.71 1.44 21.71
C LEU A 5 -3.15 1.80 21.37
N VAL A 6 -4.13 1.33 22.16
CA VAL A 6 -5.54 1.73 21.98
C VAL A 6 -5.71 3.22 22.23
N LYS A 7 -5.03 3.79 23.23
CA LYS A 7 -5.07 5.24 23.50
C LYS A 7 -4.51 6.03 22.31
N ASP A 8 -3.35 5.65 21.79
CA ASP A 8 -2.72 6.30 20.64
C ASP A 8 -3.62 6.21 19.40
N MET A 9 -4.30 5.07 19.20
CA MET A 9 -5.28 4.88 18.13
C MET A 9 -6.51 5.79 18.28
N VAL A 10 -6.97 6.02 19.51
CA VAL A 10 -8.06 6.97 19.76
C VAL A 10 -7.61 8.38 19.42
N GLU A 11 -6.43 8.80 19.88
CA GLU A 11 -5.87 10.14 19.63
C GLU A 11 -5.61 10.39 18.13
N ALA A 12 -5.10 9.38 17.42
CA ALA A 12 -4.90 9.43 15.97
C ALA A 12 -6.22 9.35 15.16
N GLY A 13 -7.36 9.09 15.82
CA GLY A 13 -8.68 9.05 15.18
C GLY A 13 -8.93 7.82 14.30
N VAL A 14 -8.18 6.71 14.46
CA VAL A 14 -8.36 5.52 13.59
C VAL A 14 -9.66 4.76 13.83
N HIS A 15 -10.35 5.04 14.94
CA HIS A 15 -11.64 4.44 15.28
C HIS A 15 -12.81 4.97 14.44
N TYR A 16 -12.61 6.08 13.71
CA TYR A 16 -13.66 6.63 12.84
C TYR A 16 -13.76 5.84 11.53
N GLY A 17 -14.94 5.25 11.32
CA GLY A 17 -15.30 4.60 10.07
C GLY A 17 -15.95 5.55 9.06
N HIS A 18 -16.76 4.97 8.18
CA HIS A 18 -17.56 5.72 7.21
C HIS A 18 -18.97 6.03 7.72
N GLN A 19 -19.70 6.85 6.96
CA GLN A 19 -21.11 7.12 7.17
C GLN A 19 -21.94 5.83 7.14
N THR A 20 -23.02 5.79 7.92
CA THR A 20 -23.89 4.60 8.03
C THR A 20 -24.47 4.12 6.70
N LYS A 21 -24.66 5.02 5.73
CA LYS A 21 -25.16 4.71 4.38
C LYS A 21 -24.16 3.92 3.51
N LYS A 22 -22.87 4.00 3.80
CA LYS A 22 -21.78 3.41 2.99
C LYS A 22 -21.17 2.16 3.64
N TRP A 23 -21.88 1.53 4.57
CA TRP A 23 -21.36 0.39 5.32
C TRP A 23 -21.59 -0.95 4.62
N ASN A 24 -20.73 -1.92 4.90
CA ASN A 24 -20.87 -3.30 4.47
C ASN A 24 -21.42 -4.14 5.64
N PRO A 25 -22.54 -4.88 5.48
CA PRO A 25 -23.12 -5.68 6.56
C PRO A 25 -22.16 -6.69 7.20
N LYS A 26 -21.17 -7.20 6.44
CA LYS A 26 -20.13 -8.11 6.95
C LYS A 26 -19.21 -7.46 7.99
N MET A 27 -19.20 -6.12 8.07
CA MET A 27 -18.42 -5.39 9.07
C MET A 27 -19.09 -5.35 10.44
N LYS A 28 -20.35 -5.75 10.58
CA LYS A 28 -21.09 -5.72 11.86
C LYS A 28 -20.29 -6.25 13.07
N PRO A 29 -19.52 -7.37 12.97
CA PRO A 29 -18.74 -7.86 14.10
C PRO A 29 -17.60 -6.93 14.53
N TYR A 30 -17.14 -6.02 13.68
CA TYR A 30 -16.00 -5.12 13.94
C TYR A 30 -16.44 -3.69 14.29
N LEU A 31 -17.75 -3.42 14.33
CA LEU A 31 -18.31 -2.11 14.62
C LEU A 31 -18.95 -2.11 16.02
N MET A 32 -18.79 -1.01 16.75
CA MET A 32 -19.40 -0.85 18.08
C MET A 32 -20.80 -0.22 17.98
N LYS A 33 -20.86 1.09 17.75
CA LYS A 33 -22.08 1.89 17.59
C LYS A 33 -21.82 2.99 16.59
N ASP A 34 -22.87 3.55 16.00
CA ASP A 34 -22.78 4.80 15.28
C ASP A 34 -22.87 5.99 16.24
N LYS A 35 -22.10 7.04 15.97
CA LYS A 35 -22.16 8.32 16.68
C LYS A 35 -22.28 9.42 15.64
N GLY A 36 -23.41 10.13 15.62
CA GLY A 36 -23.66 11.19 14.64
C GLY A 36 -23.68 10.69 13.19
N GLY A 37 -24.14 9.44 12.95
CA GLY A 37 -24.22 8.87 11.61
C GLY A 37 -22.89 8.35 11.03
N ILE A 38 -21.82 8.28 11.84
CA ILE A 38 -20.54 7.64 11.49
C ILE A 38 -20.37 6.38 12.35
N TYR A 39 -20.04 5.26 11.70
CA TYR A 39 -19.73 4.03 12.43
C TYR A 39 -18.40 4.11 13.15
N ILE A 40 -18.35 3.66 14.41
CA ILE A 40 -17.12 3.53 15.18
C ILE A 40 -16.62 2.09 15.14
N ILE A 41 -15.34 1.93 14.80
CA ILE A 41 -14.64 0.65 14.73
C ILE A 41 -14.21 0.22 16.13
N ASP A 42 -14.37 -1.07 16.44
CA ASP A 42 -13.91 -1.67 17.69
C ASP A 42 -12.38 -1.79 17.70
N LEU A 43 -11.72 -0.94 18.48
CA LEU A 43 -10.26 -0.93 18.59
C LEU A 43 -9.71 -2.14 19.34
N ILE A 44 -10.46 -2.73 20.27
CA ILE A 44 -10.01 -3.93 21.00
C ILE A 44 -9.89 -5.09 20.01
N LYS A 45 -10.90 -5.27 19.15
CA LYS A 45 -10.84 -6.26 18.07
C LYS A 45 -9.76 -5.93 17.04
N THR A 46 -9.54 -4.65 16.76
CA THR A 46 -8.48 -4.20 15.84
C THR A 46 -7.12 -4.63 16.35
N VAL A 47 -6.81 -4.42 17.63
CA VAL A 47 -5.53 -4.85 18.23
C VAL A 47 -5.36 -6.37 18.16
N GLN A 48 -6.39 -7.15 18.52
CA GLN A 48 -6.33 -8.61 18.42
C GLN A 48 -6.10 -9.11 16.98
N CYS A 49 -6.66 -8.42 15.98
CA CYS A 49 -6.44 -8.73 14.57
C CYS A 49 -5.04 -8.31 14.11
N LEU A 50 -4.52 -7.18 14.61
CA LEU A 50 -3.18 -6.69 14.32
C LEU A 50 -2.12 -7.67 14.86
N ASP A 51 -2.29 -8.19 16.08
CA ASP A 51 -1.37 -9.19 16.64
C ASP A 51 -1.28 -10.44 15.75
N LYS A 52 -2.44 -10.98 15.34
CA LYS A 52 -2.51 -12.13 14.42
C LYS A 52 -1.86 -11.85 13.06
N ALA A 53 -2.07 -10.65 12.52
CA ALA A 53 -1.49 -10.24 11.25
C ALA A 53 0.04 -10.08 11.37
N SER A 54 0.51 -9.49 12.47
CA SER A 54 1.93 -9.31 12.78
C SER A 54 2.64 -10.66 12.87
N ASP A 55 2.07 -11.62 13.60
CA ASP A 55 2.60 -12.98 13.71
C ASP A 55 2.69 -13.69 12.36
N PHE A 56 1.69 -13.51 11.50
CA PHE A 56 1.70 -14.06 10.15
C PHE A 56 2.81 -13.43 9.30
N LEU A 57 2.92 -12.11 9.31
CA LEU A 57 3.94 -11.39 8.55
C LEU A 57 5.35 -11.72 9.03
N ALA A 58 5.56 -11.86 10.34
CA ALA A 58 6.83 -12.28 10.93
C ALA A 58 7.25 -13.67 10.41
N LYS A 59 6.32 -14.62 10.31
CA LYS A 59 6.58 -15.96 9.75
C LYS A 59 6.94 -15.92 8.25
N ILE A 60 6.35 -15.00 7.48
CA ILE A 60 6.65 -14.83 6.05
C ILE A 60 8.02 -14.17 5.88
N ALA A 61 8.31 -13.13 6.65
CA ALA A 61 9.59 -12.44 6.67
C ALA A 61 10.74 -13.38 7.09
N GLY A 62 10.53 -14.21 8.11
CA GLY A 62 11.50 -15.23 8.55
C GLY A 62 11.81 -16.30 7.49
N LYS A 63 10.95 -16.45 6.47
CA LYS A 63 11.20 -17.33 5.31
C LYS A 63 11.84 -16.60 4.12
N ASN A 64 12.33 -15.37 4.32
CA ASN A 64 12.87 -14.50 3.27
C ASN A 64 11.92 -14.29 2.08
N LYS A 65 10.61 -14.40 2.31
CA LYS A 65 9.61 -14.12 1.29
C LYS A 65 9.38 -12.62 1.18
N LYS A 66 8.98 -12.19 -0.01
CA LYS A 66 8.71 -10.78 -0.32
C LYS A 66 7.26 -10.43 0.00
N ILE A 67 7.06 -9.25 0.60
CA ILE A 67 5.76 -8.68 0.93
C ILE A 67 5.56 -7.47 0.01
N LEU A 68 4.36 -7.34 -0.55
CA LEU A 68 4.00 -6.23 -1.42
C LEU A 68 3.07 -5.28 -0.66
N PHE A 69 3.52 -4.05 -0.46
CA PHE A 69 2.71 -2.99 0.12
C PHE A 69 1.90 -2.29 -0.98
N VAL A 70 0.61 -2.05 -0.74
CA VAL A 70 -0.26 -1.41 -1.76
C VAL A 70 -1.10 -0.33 -1.12
N GLY A 71 -0.98 0.89 -1.63
CA GLY A 71 -1.75 2.04 -1.14
C GLY A 71 -1.79 3.17 -2.16
N CYS A 72 -2.82 3.14 -3.00
CA CYS A 72 -3.00 4.10 -4.10
C CYS A 72 -3.71 5.40 -3.70
N LYS A 73 -4.22 5.48 -2.47
CA LYS A 73 -4.97 6.65 -1.98
C LYS A 73 -3.98 7.76 -1.64
N ARG A 74 -4.26 9.01 -2.03
CA ARG A 74 -3.37 10.18 -1.79
C ARG A 74 -2.83 10.26 -0.36
N GLN A 75 -3.69 10.04 0.63
CA GLN A 75 -3.32 10.08 2.05
C GLN A 75 -2.44 8.90 2.51
N ALA A 76 -2.35 7.83 1.74
CA ALA A 76 -1.59 6.62 2.06
C ALA A 76 -0.30 6.47 1.25
N GLN A 77 -0.08 7.29 0.22
CA GLN A 77 1.01 7.06 -0.75
C GLN A 77 2.38 7.16 -0.11
N ASP A 78 2.60 8.21 0.69
CA ASP A 78 3.88 8.44 1.37
C ASP A 78 4.10 7.42 2.48
N ALA A 79 3.10 7.20 3.35
CA ALA A 79 3.18 6.23 4.44
C ALA A 79 3.49 4.80 3.96
N VAL A 80 2.91 4.39 2.82
CA VAL A 80 3.16 3.07 2.23
C VAL A 80 4.54 2.95 1.62
N ARG A 81 5.04 4.02 0.95
CA ARG A 81 6.41 4.06 0.43
C ARG A 81 7.41 3.97 1.58
N GLU A 82 7.27 4.83 2.58
CA GLU A 82 8.19 4.93 3.73
C GLU A 82 8.28 3.60 4.48
N ALA A 83 7.13 2.95 4.76
CA ALA A 83 7.11 1.66 5.44
C ALA A 83 7.77 0.53 4.61
N ALA A 84 7.56 0.52 3.29
CA ALA A 84 8.14 -0.49 2.43
C ALA A 84 9.66 -0.29 2.25
N GLU A 85 10.12 0.95 2.09
CA GLU A 85 11.54 1.29 2.00
C GLU A 85 12.28 0.97 3.30
N ALA A 86 11.70 1.34 4.46
CA ALA A 86 12.26 1.02 5.77
C ALA A 86 12.42 -0.50 6.02
N THR A 87 11.58 -1.32 5.37
CA THR A 87 11.61 -2.78 5.51
C THR A 87 12.27 -3.51 4.33
N GLY A 88 12.78 -2.77 3.34
CA GLY A 88 13.37 -3.35 2.12
C GLY A 88 12.40 -4.19 1.29
N GLN A 89 11.11 -3.89 1.36
CA GLN A 89 10.03 -4.59 0.67
C GLN A 89 9.54 -3.79 -0.56
N TYR A 90 8.74 -4.44 -1.41
CA TYR A 90 8.22 -3.79 -2.62
C TYR A 90 6.90 -3.06 -2.34
N TYR A 91 6.61 -1.98 -3.08
CA TYR A 91 5.37 -1.23 -2.92
C TYR A 91 4.75 -0.76 -4.25
N VAL A 92 3.45 -0.47 -4.20
CA VAL A 92 2.67 0.25 -5.23
C VAL A 92 1.87 1.35 -4.54
N ASN A 93 2.26 2.61 -4.74
CA ASN A 93 1.63 3.75 -4.07
C ASN A 93 0.88 4.71 -5.02
N TYR A 94 0.98 4.55 -6.33
CA TYR A 94 0.25 5.38 -7.30
C TYR A 94 -1.02 4.72 -7.82
N ARG A 95 -0.89 3.87 -8.84
CA ARG A 95 -2.01 3.20 -9.49
C ARG A 95 -1.72 1.71 -9.55
N TRP A 96 -2.71 0.91 -9.15
CA TRP A 96 -2.68 -0.53 -9.37
C TRP A 96 -3.04 -0.84 -10.82
N LEU A 97 -2.08 -1.37 -11.59
CA LEU A 97 -2.33 -1.79 -12.95
C LEU A 97 -3.05 -3.13 -12.94
N GLY A 98 -4.15 -3.24 -13.70
CA GLY A 98 -4.84 -4.51 -13.90
C GLY A 98 -3.87 -5.54 -14.46
N GLY A 99 -3.85 -6.74 -13.88
CA GLY A 99 -2.91 -7.78 -14.28
C GLY A 99 -1.53 -7.74 -13.60
N THR A 100 -1.28 -6.85 -12.63
CA THR A 100 0.02 -6.76 -11.93
C THR A 100 0.49 -8.12 -11.38
N LEU A 101 -0.42 -8.91 -10.79
CA LEU A 101 -0.11 -10.25 -10.25
C LEU A 101 -0.45 -11.40 -11.21
N THR A 102 -1.46 -11.23 -12.07
CA THR A 102 -2.00 -12.31 -12.90
C THR A 102 -1.41 -12.34 -14.31
N ASN A 103 -1.03 -11.20 -14.87
CA ASN A 103 -0.37 -11.07 -16.18
C ASN A 103 1.05 -10.53 -16.01
N LEU A 104 1.88 -11.29 -15.31
CA LEU A 104 3.25 -10.88 -14.99
C LEU A 104 4.14 -10.77 -16.23
N THR A 105 3.87 -11.51 -17.30
CA THR A 105 4.64 -11.47 -18.54
C THR A 105 4.58 -10.08 -19.19
N THR A 106 3.38 -9.51 -19.33
CA THR A 106 3.22 -8.16 -19.88
C THR A 106 3.84 -7.10 -18.96
N ILE A 107 3.63 -7.22 -17.66
CA ILE A 107 4.19 -6.26 -16.68
C ILE A 107 5.72 -6.26 -16.72
N ARG A 108 6.34 -7.44 -16.82
CA ARG A 108 7.80 -7.56 -16.98
C ARG A 108 8.29 -6.90 -18.26
N ASN A 109 7.53 -6.92 -19.35
CA ASN A 109 7.90 -6.19 -20.57
C ASN A 109 7.91 -4.68 -20.35
N SER A 110 6.94 -4.13 -19.60
CA SER A 110 6.95 -2.72 -19.22
C SER A 110 8.16 -2.37 -18.33
N VAL A 111 8.54 -3.24 -17.40
CA VAL A 111 9.74 -3.04 -16.57
C VAL A 111 11.03 -3.11 -17.40
N LYS A 112 11.11 -4.04 -18.36
CA LYS A 112 12.23 -4.10 -19.32
C LYS A 112 12.32 -2.82 -20.16
N ARG A 113 11.18 -2.30 -20.62
CA ARG A 113 11.10 -1.04 -21.38
C ARG A 113 11.59 0.14 -20.54
N LEU A 114 11.23 0.20 -19.25
CA LEU A 114 11.72 1.22 -18.32
C LEU A 114 13.25 1.16 -18.20
N LYS A 115 13.80 -0.03 -17.95
CA LYS A 115 15.25 -0.20 -17.85
C LYS A 115 15.98 0.22 -19.13
N TYR A 116 15.44 -0.14 -20.29
CA TYR A 116 15.97 0.29 -21.59
C TYR A 116 15.93 1.82 -21.76
N LEU A 117 14.89 2.51 -21.28
CA LEU A 117 14.84 3.98 -21.27
C LEU A 117 15.90 4.60 -20.36
N GLU A 118 16.05 4.08 -19.14
CA GLU A 118 17.07 4.55 -18.19
C GLU A 118 18.49 4.33 -18.71
N ASP A 119 18.74 3.21 -19.41
CA ASP A 119 20.04 2.90 -20.00
C ASP A 119 20.36 3.85 -21.18
N ILE A 120 19.38 4.20 -22.01
CA ILE A 120 19.53 5.22 -23.06
C ILE A 120 19.86 6.57 -22.46
N GLU A 121 19.13 7.01 -21.42
CA GLU A 121 19.34 8.32 -20.80
C GLU A 121 20.75 8.47 -20.22
N ARG A 122 21.34 7.37 -19.75
CA ARG A 122 22.72 7.33 -19.24
C ARG A 122 23.77 7.29 -20.36
N ALA A 123 23.41 6.89 -21.56
CA ALA A 123 24.34 6.79 -22.68
C ALA A 123 24.78 8.19 -23.15
N PRO A 124 26.06 8.38 -23.53
CA PRO A 124 26.54 9.65 -24.08
C PRO A 124 25.76 10.11 -25.32
N GLU A 125 25.26 9.14 -26.09
CA GLU A 125 24.48 9.31 -27.32
C GLU A 125 23.13 10.02 -27.10
N TYR A 126 22.59 10.01 -25.87
CA TYR A 126 21.36 10.70 -25.52
C TYR A 126 21.41 12.20 -25.84
N LYS A 127 22.57 12.84 -25.62
CA LYS A 127 22.78 14.27 -25.89
C LYS A 127 22.78 14.60 -27.39
N SER A 128 23.06 13.62 -28.24
CA SER A 128 23.06 13.77 -29.70
C SER A 128 21.71 13.42 -30.35
N MET A 129 20.74 12.90 -29.58
CA MET A 129 19.41 12.58 -30.11
C MET A 129 18.62 13.85 -30.43
N SER A 130 17.85 13.82 -31.52
CA SER A 130 16.97 14.91 -31.88
C SER A 130 15.78 15.01 -30.92
N LYS A 131 15.21 16.21 -30.77
CA LYS A 131 14.00 16.41 -29.93
C LYS A 131 12.83 15.52 -30.35
N LYS A 132 12.75 15.15 -31.64
CA LYS A 132 11.71 14.26 -32.19
C LYS A 132 11.91 12.82 -31.73
N GLU A 133 13.15 12.33 -31.69
CA GLU A 133 13.47 10.99 -31.19
C GLU A 133 13.27 10.88 -29.69
N LEU A 134 13.66 11.92 -28.94
CA LEU A 134 13.43 12.00 -27.50
C LEU A 134 11.95 11.96 -27.12
N SER A 135 11.08 12.59 -27.91
CA SER A 135 9.62 12.55 -27.68
C SER A 135 8.97 11.22 -28.06
N ALA A 136 9.64 10.38 -28.86
CA ALA A 136 9.14 9.09 -29.32
C ALA A 136 9.61 7.91 -28.44
N LEU A 137 10.59 8.14 -27.57
CA LEU A 137 11.03 7.21 -26.53
C LEU A 137 9.99 7.12 -25.40
#